data_AF-A0A2D4QHA0-F1
#
_entry.id   AF-A0A2D4QHA0-F1
#
_cell.length_a   1.000
_cell.length_b   1.000
_cell.length_c   1.000
_cell.angle_alpha   90.00
_cell.angle_beta   90.00
_cell.angle_gamma   90.00
#
_symmetry.space_group_name_H-M   'P 1'
#
loop_
_entity.id
_entity.type
_entity.pdbx_description
1 polymer ?
#
loop_
_entity_poly.entity_id
_entity_poly.type
_entity_poly.pdbx_seq_one_letter_code
_entity_poly.pdbx_strand_id
1 'polypeptide(L)'
;MAERANVKSINTIADFRARLKTYIDSARTTISEAHSDVLRVQRWIDETQTHQWSMRLKKCRQLMANAKSDLERAKISRPDAHPTTFVDQQRAVRKAKSNLEECEYKIKAIKRWSRELDREGMIFKGHLNQLDRAVEGDLNRAATWLAKLVEHLEAYSSSPPPKLPEPEHSLEAKPSRRRAGSPQGDPHEPSLDEVEAPEGDT
;
A
#
# COMPACT_ATOMS: atom_id res chain seq x y z
N MET A 1 -29.04 38.45 16.28
CA MET A 1 -28.62 38.05 14.93
C MET A 1 -28.14 36.61 15.02
N ALA A 2 -28.86 35.65 14.44
CA ALA A 2 -28.47 34.25 14.47
C ALA A 2 -27.37 34.04 13.42
N GLU A 3 -26.15 33.79 13.91
CA GLU A 3 -24.95 33.58 13.10
C GLU A 3 -25.13 32.29 12.29
N ARG A 4 -25.32 32.43 10.97
CA ARG A 4 -25.51 31.30 10.05
C ARG A 4 -24.22 30.49 9.99
N ALA A 5 -24.28 29.20 10.32
CA ALA A 5 -23.15 28.29 10.21
C ALA A 5 -22.57 28.29 8.78
N ASN A 6 -21.29 28.60 8.65
CA ASN A 6 -20.57 28.72 7.38
C ASN A 6 -20.16 27.34 6.84
N VAL A 7 -21.13 26.50 6.47
CA VAL A 7 -20.88 25.18 5.87
C VAL A 7 -20.50 25.39 4.40
N LYS A 8 -19.19 25.55 4.11
CA LYS A 8 -18.72 25.94 2.78
C LYS A 8 -18.84 24.86 1.69
N SER A 9 -18.88 23.56 2.02
CA SER A 9 -19.19 22.51 1.03
C SER A 9 -19.46 21.12 1.63
N ILE A 10 -20.73 20.69 1.69
CA ILE A 10 -21.10 19.30 1.99
C ILE A 10 -20.71 18.37 0.82
N ASN A 11 -20.83 18.90 -0.40
CA ASN A 11 -20.53 18.17 -1.64
C ASN A 11 -19.08 17.67 -1.72
N THR A 12 -18.10 18.41 -1.18
CA THR A 12 -16.69 17.97 -1.21
C THR A 12 -16.44 16.75 -0.33
N ILE A 13 -17.16 16.63 0.79
CA ILE A 13 -17.10 15.47 1.69
C ILE A 13 -17.74 14.25 1.00
N ALA A 14 -18.86 14.46 0.30
CA ALA A 14 -19.51 13.40 -0.49
C ALA A 14 -18.62 12.93 -1.66
N ASP A 15 -17.98 13.85 -2.38
CA ASP A 15 -17.04 13.55 -3.46
C ASP A 15 -15.80 12.79 -2.95
N PHE A 16 -15.24 13.22 -1.81
CA PHE A 16 -14.12 12.53 -1.18
C PHE A 16 -14.50 11.11 -0.78
N ARG A 17 -15.69 10.92 -0.18
CA ARG A 17 -16.22 9.58 0.15
C ARG A 17 -16.36 8.70 -1.09
N ALA A 18 -16.85 9.25 -2.19
CA ALA A 18 -16.97 8.51 -3.45
C ALA A 18 -15.60 8.04 -3.97
N ARG A 19 -14.61 8.95 -4.01
CA ARG A 19 -13.23 8.63 -4.40
C ARG A 19 -12.58 7.63 -3.46
N LEU A 20 -12.83 7.74 -2.15
CA LEU A 20 -12.32 6.81 -1.15
C LEU A 20 -12.84 5.39 -1.39
N LYS A 21 -14.14 5.23 -1.73
CA LYS A 21 -14.69 3.92 -2.09
C LYS A 21 -14.03 3.34 -3.34
N THR A 22 -13.87 4.15 -4.39
CA THR A 22 -13.17 3.71 -5.61
C THR A 22 -11.73 3.30 -5.32
N TYR A 23 -11.04 4.02 -4.44
CA TYR A 23 -9.70 3.65 -3.98
C TYR A 23 -9.70 2.31 -3.22
N ILE A 24 -10.64 2.10 -2.30
CA ILE A 24 -10.77 0.84 -1.54
C ILE A 24 -10.92 -0.35 -2.49
N ASP A 25 -11.79 -0.23 -3.49
CA ASP A 25 -12.02 -1.29 -4.48
C ASP A 25 -10.76 -1.56 -5.31
N SER A 26 -10.12 -0.50 -5.82
CA SER A 26 -8.86 -0.62 -6.59
C SER A 26 -7.71 -1.19 -5.77
N ALA A 27 -7.57 -0.78 -4.51
CA ALA A 27 -6.54 -1.27 -3.59
C ALA A 27 -6.72 -2.76 -3.31
N ARG A 28 -7.96 -3.21 -3.05
CA ARG A 28 -8.28 -4.63 -2.84
C ARG A 28 -7.90 -5.49 -4.04
N THR A 29 -8.27 -5.06 -5.25
CA THR A 29 -7.90 -5.78 -6.47
C THR A 29 -6.38 -5.88 -6.61
N THR A 30 -5.66 -4.77 -6.42
CA THR A 30 -4.21 -4.72 -6.56
C THR A 30 -3.49 -5.59 -5.53
N ILE A 31 -3.96 -5.60 -4.27
CA ILE A 31 -3.43 -6.45 -3.19
C ILE A 31 -3.60 -7.93 -3.55
N SER A 32 -4.79 -8.31 -4.02
CA SER A 32 -5.10 -9.68 -4.42
C SER A 32 -4.25 -10.15 -5.62
N GLU A 33 -4.06 -9.28 -6.60
CA GLU A 33 -3.20 -9.54 -7.77
C GLU A 33 -1.75 -9.74 -7.34
N ALA A 34 -1.21 -8.82 -6.53
CA ALA A 34 0.17 -8.89 -6.07
C ALA A 34 0.43 -10.17 -5.24
N HIS A 35 -0.51 -10.55 -4.38
CA HIS A 35 -0.44 -11.82 -3.64
C HIS A 35 -0.46 -13.03 -4.59
N SER A 36 -1.34 -13.02 -5.59
CA SER A 36 -1.47 -14.10 -6.58
C SER A 36 -0.22 -14.27 -7.42
N ASP A 37 0.44 -13.17 -7.79
CA ASP A 37 1.68 -13.19 -8.56
C ASP A 37 2.83 -13.83 -7.78
N VAL A 38 3.00 -13.48 -6.50
CA VAL A 38 4.01 -14.11 -5.65
C VAL A 38 3.77 -15.62 -5.53
N LEU A 39 2.53 -16.03 -5.25
CA LEU A 39 2.17 -17.45 -5.17
C LEU A 39 2.38 -18.18 -6.51
N ARG A 40 2.15 -17.51 -7.63
CA ARG A 40 2.38 -18.06 -8.97
C ARG A 40 3.87 -18.32 -9.21
N VAL A 41 4.73 -17.36 -8.88
CA VAL A 41 6.18 -17.49 -9.04
C VAL A 41 6.76 -18.56 -8.11
N GLN A 42 6.30 -18.59 -6.85
CA GLN A 42 6.71 -19.62 -5.88
C GLN A 42 6.37 -21.03 -6.41
N ARG A 43 5.11 -21.28 -6.81
CA ARG A 43 4.70 -22.56 -7.41
C ARG A 43 5.46 -22.91 -8.68
N TRP A 44 5.70 -21.92 -9.55
CA TRP A 44 6.47 -22.15 -10.77
C TRP A 44 7.89 -22.64 -10.47
N ILE A 45 8.54 -22.14 -9.43
CA ILE A 45 9.89 -22.59 -9.05
C ILE A 45 9.85 -23.95 -8.37
N ASP A 46 8.95 -24.12 -7.39
CA ASP A 46 8.91 -25.33 -6.58
C ASP A 46 8.45 -26.56 -7.36
N GLU A 47 7.41 -26.40 -8.18
CA GLU A 47 6.81 -27.50 -8.92
C GLU A 47 7.40 -27.57 -10.34
N THR A 48 7.18 -26.52 -11.13
CA THR A 48 7.45 -26.56 -12.58
C THR A 48 8.95 -26.63 -12.87
N GLN A 49 9.75 -25.72 -12.31
CA GLN A 49 11.20 -25.70 -12.56
C GLN A 49 11.88 -26.93 -11.95
N THR A 50 11.57 -27.29 -10.70
CA THR A 50 12.14 -28.50 -10.09
C THR A 50 11.87 -29.74 -10.95
N HIS A 51 10.64 -29.92 -11.42
CA HIS A 51 10.28 -31.04 -12.28
C HIS A 51 11.04 -31.00 -13.61
N GLN A 52 11.00 -29.88 -14.34
CA GLN A 52 11.67 -29.73 -15.65
C GLN A 52 13.18 -30.00 -15.56
N TRP A 53 13.86 -29.44 -14.57
CA TRP A 53 15.30 -29.61 -14.41
C TRP A 53 15.68 -31.00 -13.91
N SER A 54 14.82 -31.67 -13.12
CA SER A 54 15.03 -33.08 -12.75
C SER A 54 15.00 -34.00 -13.97
N MET A 55 14.08 -33.77 -14.91
CA MET A 55 14.01 -34.53 -16.17
C MET A 55 15.21 -34.23 -17.07
N ARG A 56 15.59 -32.95 -17.19
CA ARG A 56 16.78 -32.55 -17.95
C ARG A 56 18.05 -33.18 -17.39
N LEU A 57 18.22 -33.22 -16.08
CA LEU A 57 19.37 -33.87 -15.43
C LEU A 57 19.44 -35.36 -15.78
N LYS A 58 18.31 -36.09 -15.73
CA LYS A 58 18.27 -37.50 -16.14
C LYS A 58 18.72 -37.67 -17.59
N LYS A 59 18.21 -36.82 -18.50
CA LYS A 59 18.61 -36.84 -19.91
C LYS A 59 20.10 -36.53 -20.12
N CYS A 60 20.64 -35.50 -19.43
CA CYS A 60 22.05 -35.15 -19.51
C CYS A 60 22.96 -36.26 -18.98
N ARG A 61 22.56 -36.95 -17.90
CA ARG A 61 23.27 -38.13 -17.38
C ARG A 61 23.28 -39.27 -18.40
N GLN A 62 22.15 -39.54 -19.04
CA GLN A 62 22.09 -40.56 -20.10
C GLN A 62 22.97 -40.20 -21.29
N LEU A 63 22.94 -38.96 -21.76
CA LEU A 63 23.79 -38.49 -22.86
C LEU A 63 25.28 -38.60 -22.52
N MET A 64 25.66 -38.30 -21.28
CA MET A 64 27.04 -38.45 -20.81
C MET A 64 27.47 -39.93 -20.76
N ALA A 65 26.59 -40.83 -20.30
CA ALA A 65 26.85 -42.27 -20.30
C ALA A 65 26.98 -42.82 -21.73
N ASN A 66 26.09 -42.42 -22.64
CA ASN A 66 26.13 -42.81 -24.06
C ASN A 66 27.42 -42.32 -24.73
N ALA A 67 27.75 -41.03 -24.60
CA ALA A 67 28.96 -40.46 -25.21
C ALA A 67 30.24 -41.15 -24.70
N LYS A 68 30.29 -41.53 -23.42
CA LYS A 68 31.38 -42.34 -22.87
C LYS A 68 31.41 -43.74 -23.48
N SER A 69 30.27 -44.42 -23.56
CA SER A 69 30.20 -45.75 -24.18
C SER A 69 30.63 -45.71 -25.65
N ASP A 70 30.21 -44.69 -26.41
CA ASP A 70 30.58 -44.54 -27.81
C ASP A 70 32.09 -44.31 -27.99
N LEU A 71 32.69 -43.52 -27.10
CA LEU A 71 34.14 -43.31 -27.07
C LEU A 71 34.90 -44.60 -26.77
N GLU A 72 34.46 -45.37 -25.76
CA GLU A 72 35.09 -46.65 -25.42
C GLU A 72 34.88 -47.71 -26.52
N ARG A 73 33.69 -47.79 -27.13
CA ARG A 73 33.42 -48.64 -28.29
C ARG A 73 34.32 -48.28 -29.47
N ALA A 74 34.51 -47.00 -29.76
CA ALA A 74 35.38 -46.53 -30.82
C ALA A 74 36.84 -46.94 -30.58
N LYS A 75 37.34 -46.80 -29.34
CA LYS A 75 38.69 -47.27 -28.95
C LYS A 75 38.85 -48.77 -29.10
N ILE A 76 37.87 -49.57 -28.63
CA ILE A 76 37.91 -51.04 -28.76
C ILE A 76 37.89 -51.47 -30.23
N SER A 77 37.10 -50.80 -31.07
CA SER A 77 37.02 -51.11 -32.50
C SER A 77 38.31 -50.80 -33.26
N ARG A 78 39.15 -49.87 -32.76
CA ARG A 78 40.37 -49.40 -33.43
C ARG A 78 41.49 -49.18 -32.40
N PRO A 79 42.07 -50.26 -31.84
CA PRO A 79 43.04 -50.15 -30.74
C PRO A 79 44.34 -49.46 -31.14
N ASP A 80 44.80 -49.66 -32.38
CA ASP A 80 46.06 -49.09 -32.89
C ASP A 80 45.88 -47.71 -33.57
N ALA A 81 44.67 -47.16 -33.58
CA ALA A 81 44.42 -45.87 -34.22
C ALA A 81 45.02 -44.70 -33.42
N HIS A 82 45.59 -43.73 -34.14
CA HIS A 82 46.14 -42.53 -33.54
C HIS A 82 45.05 -41.76 -32.75
N PRO A 83 45.35 -41.18 -31.57
CA PRO A 83 44.36 -40.50 -30.71
C PRO A 83 43.53 -39.39 -31.39
N THR A 84 44.04 -38.79 -32.46
CA THR A 84 43.36 -37.78 -33.28
C THR A 84 42.13 -38.32 -34.02
N THR A 85 42.05 -39.64 -34.21
CA THR A 85 40.89 -40.31 -34.83
C THR A 85 39.64 -40.24 -33.96
N PHE A 86 39.80 -40.05 -32.65
CA PHE A 86 38.70 -40.03 -31.67
C PHE A 86 38.30 -38.62 -31.21
N VAL A 87 38.74 -37.58 -31.93
CA VAL A 87 38.52 -36.18 -31.53
C VAL A 87 37.04 -35.84 -31.43
N ASP A 88 36.20 -36.35 -32.34
CA ASP A 88 34.76 -36.09 -32.33
C ASP A 88 34.07 -36.71 -31.12
N GLN A 89 34.41 -37.95 -30.77
CA GLN A 89 33.88 -38.64 -29.59
C GLN A 89 34.36 -37.95 -28.30
N GLN A 90 35.62 -37.53 -28.25
CA GLN A 90 36.14 -36.75 -27.12
C GLN A 90 35.41 -35.41 -26.97
N ARG A 91 35.14 -34.71 -28.08
CA ARG A 91 34.38 -33.47 -28.09
C ARG A 91 32.94 -33.70 -27.63
N ALA A 92 32.30 -34.79 -28.06
CA ALA A 92 30.97 -35.18 -27.62
C ALA A 92 30.91 -35.41 -26.10
N VAL A 93 31.89 -36.13 -25.53
CA VAL A 93 32.01 -36.32 -24.07
C VAL A 93 32.19 -35.00 -23.34
N ARG A 94 33.07 -34.11 -23.82
CA ARG A 94 33.26 -32.78 -23.21
C ARG A 94 31.97 -31.96 -23.22
N LYS A 95 31.24 -31.95 -24.34
CA LYS A 95 29.95 -31.26 -24.46
C LYS A 95 28.90 -31.85 -23.50
N ALA A 96 28.78 -33.18 -23.45
CA ALA A 96 27.85 -33.84 -22.55
C ALA A 96 28.17 -33.56 -21.08
N LYS A 97 29.46 -33.51 -20.72
CA LYS A 97 29.93 -33.12 -19.39
C LYS A 97 29.53 -31.69 -19.04
N SER A 98 29.82 -30.72 -19.89
CA SER A 98 29.47 -29.30 -19.68
C SER A 98 27.95 -29.12 -19.51
N ASN A 99 27.14 -29.77 -20.35
CA ASN A 99 25.67 -29.71 -20.21
C ASN A 99 25.17 -30.31 -18.88
N LEU A 100 25.81 -31.36 -18.39
CA LEU A 100 25.49 -31.98 -17.10
C LEU A 100 25.83 -31.03 -15.95
N GLU A 101 27.01 -30.41 -15.98
CA GLU A 101 27.45 -29.42 -14.99
C GLU A 101 26.51 -28.22 -14.94
N GLU A 102 26.07 -27.71 -16.10
CA GLU A 102 25.06 -26.64 -16.18
C GLU A 102 23.74 -27.05 -15.54
N CYS A 103 23.25 -28.26 -15.82
CA CYS A 103 22.00 -28.74 -15.22
C CYS A 103 22.11 -28.85 -13.69
N GLU A 104 23.24 -29.37 -13.18
CA GLU A 104 23.49 -29.46 -11.74
C GLU A 104 23.58 -28.09 -11.08
N TYR A 105 24.25 -27.13 -11.74
CA TYR A 105 24.29 -25.74 -11.30
C TYR A 105 22.89 -25.13 -11.23
N LYS A 106 22.07 -25.30 -12.27
CA LYS A 106 20.71 -24.75 -12.31
C LYS A 106 19.82 -25.36 -11.23
N ILE A 107 19.94 -26.66 -10.94
CA ILE A 107 19.20 -27.30 -9.84
C ILE A 107 19.61 -26.72 -8.47
N LYS A 108 20.91 -26.48 -8.25
CA LYS A 108 21.38 -25.81 -7.02
C LYS A 108 20.81 -24.39 -6.92
N ALA A 109 20.81 -23.65 -8.02
CA ALA A 109 20.22 -22.32 -8.07
C ALA A 109 18.72 -22.33 -7.77
N ILE A 110 17.95 -23.26 -8.35
CA ILE A 110 16.51 -23.40 -8.08
C ILE A 110 16.24 -23.66 -6.61
N LYS A 111 16.99 -24.58 -5.98
CA LYS A 111 16.85 -24.84 -4.53
C LYS A 111 17.16 -23.62 -3.68
N ARG A 112 18.16 -22.82 -4.07
CA ARG A 112 18.50 -21.57 -3.40
C ARG A 112 17.35 -20.56 -3.54
N TRP A 113 16.88 -20.33 -4.76
CA TRP A 113 15.84 -19.34 -5.05
C TRP A 113 14.48 -19.73 -4.48
N SER A 114 14.14 -21.02 -4.45
CA SER A 114 12.94 -21.54 -3.76
C SER A 114 12.91 -21.09 -2.29
N ARG A 115 14.01 -21.30 -1.55
CA ARG A 115 14.12 -20.89 -0.14
C ARG A 115 14.09 -19.38 0.05
N GLU A 116 14.79 -18.64 -0.81
CA GLU A 116 14.84 -17.18 -0.72
C GLU A 116 13.47 -16.57 -1.01
N LEU A 117 12.76 -17.05 -2.03
CA LEU A 117 11.44 -16.56 -2.38
C LEU A 117 10.36 -16.98 -1.38
N ASP A 118 10.51 -18.10 -0.69
CA ASP A 118 9.62 -18.45 0.41
C ASP A 118 9.79 -17.45 1.57
N ARG A 119 11.04 -17.16 1.97
CA ARG A 119 11.34 -16.15 2.99
C ARG A 119 10.81 -14.76 2.61
N GLU A 120 11.21 -14.24 1.45
CA GLU A 120 10.79 -12.91 0.99
C GLU A 120 9.27 -12.85 0.78
N GLY A 121 8.67 -13.94 0.30
CA GLY A 121 7.23 -14.07 0.17
C GLY A 121 6.49 -14.00 1.51
N MET A 122 7.05 -14.55 2.58
CA MET A 122 6.46 -14.44 3.93
C MET A 122 6.51 -13.01 4.46
N ILE A 123 7.63 -12.30 4.27
CA ILE A 123 7.78 -10.89 4.67
C ILE A 123 6.78 -10.03 3.89
N PHE A 124 6.72 -10.22 2.57
CA PHE A 124 5.79 -9.53 1.69
C PHE A 124 4.33 -9.77 2.08
N LYS A 125 3.94 -11.02 2.36
CA LYS A 125 2.59 -11.35 2.87
C LYS A 125 2.27 -10.64 4.18
N GLY A 126 3.25 -10.53 5.08
CA GLY A 126 3.09 -9.77 6.32
C GLY A 126 2.71 -8.31 6.07
N HIS A 127 3.43 -7.63 5.18
CA HIS A 127 3.15 -6.24 4.81
C HIS A 127 1.83 -6.09 4.05
N LEU A 128 1.53 -6.99 3.11
CA LEU A 128 0.25 -6.98 2.39
C LEU A 128 -0.93 -7.17 3.33
N ASN A 129 -0.85 -8.10 4.30
CA ASN A 129 -1.92 -8.34 5.26
C ASN A 129 -2.20 -7.11 6.15
N GLN A 130 -1.16 -6.33 6.47
CA GLN A 130 -1.34 -5.08 7.20
C GLN A 130 -2.10 -4.04 6.35
N LEU A 131 -1.72 -3.90 5.08
CA LEU A 131 -2.39 -3.01 4.15
C LEU A 131 -3.84 -3.43 3.90
N ASP A 132 -4.07 -4.73 3.69
CA ASP A 132 -5.39 -5.32 3.49
C ASP A 132 -6.32 -5.00 4.67
N ARG A 133 -5.87 -5.23 5.91
CA ARG A 133 -6.62 -4.88 7.13
C ARG A 133 -6.98 -3.40 7.21
N ALA A 134 -6.07 -2.51 6.84
CA ALA A 134 -6.34 -1.06 6.83
C ALA A 134 -7.41 -0.70 5.79
N VAL A 135 -7.36 -1.30 4.62
CA VAL A 135 -8.33 -1.08 3.54
C VAL A 135 -9.71 -1.66 3.89
N GLU A 136 -9.75 -2.88 4.41
CA GLU A 136 -10.99 -3.58 4.75
C GLU A 136 -11.67 -3.05 6.01
N GLY A 137 -10.89 -2.64 7.01
CA GLY A 137 -11.38 -2.14 8.29
C GLY A 137 -11.46 -0.63 8.33
N ASP A 138 -10.30 0.02 8.43
CA ASP A 138 -10.18 1.44 8.78
C ASP A 138 -10.78 2.34 7.70
N LEU A 139 -10.48 2.08 6.42
CA LEU A 139 -10.97 2.91 5.32
C LEU A 139 -12.48 2.72 5.08
N ASN A 140 -13.01 1.51 5.23
CA ASN A 140 -14.45 1.27 5.19
C ASN A 140 -15.16 1.97 6.36
N ARG A 141 -14.58 1.93 7.56
CA ARG A 141 -15.09 2.67 8.72
C ARG A 141 -15.06 4.17 8.48
N ALA A 142 -14.00 4.70 7.89
CA ALA A 142 -13.92 6.11 7.50
C ALA A 142 -15.01 6.47 6.47
N ALA A 143 -15.23 5.62 5.46
CA ALA A 143 -16.26 5.85 4.44
C ALA A 143 -17.70 5.82 5.01
N THR A 144 -17.96 5.01 6.04
CA THR A 144 -19.25 4.99 6.76
C THR A 144 -19.40 6.19 7.69
N TRP A 145 -18.33 6.60 8.37
CA TRP A 145 -18.32 7.81 9.19
C TRP A 145 -18.56 9.08 8.35
N LEU A 146 -17.90 9.21 7.20
CA LEU A 146 -18.14 10.30 6.25
C LEU A 146 -19.59 10.32 5.74
N ALA A 147 -20.22 9.15 5.59
CA ALA A 147 -21.63 9.06 5.21
C ALA A 147 -22.54 9.70 6.27
N LYS A 148 -22.34 9.33 7.53
CA LYS A 148 -23.09 9.88 8.66
C LYS A 148 -22.82 11.37 8.84
N LEU A 149 -21.59 11.81 8.63
CA LEU A 149 -21.22 13.22 8.71
C LEU A 149 -22.00 14.05 7.67
N VAL A 150 -22.08 13.58 6.43
CA VAL A 150 -22.88 14.23 5.38
C VAL A 150 -24.36 14.31 5.79
N GLU A 151 -24.95 13.21 6.26
CA GLU A 151 -26.34 13.15 6.73
C GLU A 151 -26.63 14.15 7.86
N HIS A 152 -25.73 14.23 8.86
CA HIS A 152 -25.88 15.18 9.97
C HIS A 152 -25.75 16.64 9.52
N LEU A 153 -24.84 16.94 8.59
CA LEU A 153 -24.67 18.29 8.06
C LEU A 153 -25.87 18.71 7.20
N GLU A 154 -26.44 17.80 6.41
CA GLU A 154 -27.66 18.02 5.64
C GLU A 154 -28.86 18.28 6.55
N ALA A 155 -29.05 17.47 7.60
CA ALA A 155 -30.09 17.65 8.59
C ALA A 155 -29.96 18.99 9.34
N TYR A 156 -28.73 19.36 9.72
CA TYR A 156 -28.46 20.64 10.38
C TYR A 156 -28.76 21.82 9.47
N SER A 157 -28.37 21.76 8.19
CA SER A 157 -28.67 22.80 7.21
C SER A 157 -30.17 22.96 6.91
N SER A 158 -30.94 21.88 7.08
CA SER A 158 -32.39 21.86 6.84
C SER A 158 -33.21 22.26 8.08
N SER A 159 -32.60 22.31 9.26
CA SER A 159 -33.28 22.69 10.50
C SER A 159 -33.55 24.19 10.53
N PRO A 160 -34.80 24.63 10.76
CA PRO A 160 -35.10 26.05 10.97
C PRO A 160 -34.29 26.61 12.14
N PRO A 161 -33.81 27.87 12.08
CA PRO A 161 -33.17 28.50 13.23
C PRO A 161 -34.14 28.49 14.42
N PRO A 162 -33.67 28.21 15.65
CA PRO A 162 -34.52 28.22 16.82
C PRO A 162 -35.21 29.58 16.93
N LYS A 163 -36.55 29.58 16.99
CA LYS A 163 -37.32 30.80 17.25
C LYS A 163 -36.99 31.24 18.67
N LEU A 164 -36.20 32.31 18.79
CA LEU A 164 -36.05 33.02 20.06
C LEU A 164 -37.43 33.57 20.46
N PRO A 165 -37.81 33.52 21.76
CA PRO A 165 -39.01 34.22 22.22
C PRO A 165 -38.90 35.68 21.79
N GLU A 166 -39.90 36.16 21.06
CA GLU A 166 -39.98 37.59 20.73
C GLU A 166 -39.98 38.36 22.05
N PRO A 167 -39.11 39.37 22.24
CA PRO A 167 -39.21 40.21 23.42
C PRO A 167 -40.55 40.92 23.36
N GLU A 168 -41.45 40.57 24.27
CA GLU A 168 -42.66 41.34 24.54
C GLU A 168 -42.22 42.74 24.99
N HIS A 169 -42.07 43.65 24.03
CA HIS A 169 -41.93 45.07 24.30
C HIS A 169 -43.28 45.58 24.79
N SER A 170 -43.55 45.38 26.07
CA SER A 170 -44.55 46.14 26.82
C SER A 170 -44.10 47.59 26.84
N LEU A 171 -44.74 48.38 25.98
CA LEU A 171 -44.71 49.83 25.98
C LEU A 171 -45.27 50.37 27.32
N GLU A 172 -44.44 50.44 28.35
CA GLU A 172 -44.69 51.29 29.51
C GLU A 172 -43.67 52.43 29.54
N ALA A 173 -43.90 53.41 28.67
CA ALA A 173 -43.30 54.73 28.81
C ALA A 173 -43.86 55.40 30.09
N LYS A 174 -43.12 55.32 31.20
CA LYS A 174 -43.38 56.16 32.38
C LYS A 174 -42.65 57.50 32.20
N PRO A 175 -43.34 58.66 32.27
CA PRO A 175 -42.68 59.95 32.18
C PRO A 175 -41.87 60.23 33.45
N SER A 176 -40.55 60.21 33.34
CA SER A 176 -39.64 60.60 34.41
C SER A 176 -39.67 62.13 34.60
N ARG A 177 -40.30 62.59 35.68
CA ARG A 177 -40.21 63.98 36.15
C ARG A 177 -38.76 64.26 36.57
N ARG A 178 -38.01 64.97 35.72
CA ARG A 178 -36.77 65.66 36.13
C ARG A 178 -37.12 66.73 37.18
N ARG A 179 -36.73 66.49 38.43
CA ARG A 179 -36.53 67.55 39.43
C ARG A 179 -35.04 67.83 39.51
N ALA A 180 -34.69 69.10 39.30
CA ALA A 180 -33.35 69.64 39.29
C ALA A 180 -32.62 69.46 40.63
N GLY A 181 -31.29 69.30 40.55
CA GLY A 181 -30.39 69.29 41.69
C GLY A 181 -29.03 68.69 41.32
N SER A 182 -28.16 69.48 40.70
CA SER A 182 -26.71 69.27 40.65
C SER A 182 -26.06 70.15 41.75
N PRO A 183 -24.74 70.11 41.99
CA PRO A 183 -23.75 69.01 41.94
C PRO A 183 -22.90 68.98 43.24
N GLN A 184 -22.17 67.90 43.54
CA GLN A 184 -20.85 68.02 44.19
C GLN A 184 -20.12 66.65 44.22
N GLY A 185 -18.88 66.61 43.71
CA GLY A 185 -17.88 65.59 44.07
C GLY A 185 -17.18 64.85 42.94
N ASP A 186 -16.44 65.57 42.08
CA ASP A 186 -15.30 65.07 41.29
C ASP A 186 -14.08 64.79 42.20
N PRO A 187 -12.91 64.25 41.74
CA PRO A 187 -12.58 63.51 40.50
C PRO A 187 -11.60 62.31 40.72
N HIS A 188 -11.19 61.69 39.61
CA HIS A 188 -10.00 60.84 39.38
C HIS A 188 -10.12 59.32 39.46
N GLU A 189 -10.48 58.73 38.32
CA GLU A 189 -10.05 57.38 37.93
C GLU A 189 -9.57 57.47 36.47
N PRO A 190 -8.27 57.29 36.16
CA PRO A 190 -7.79 57.30 34.78
C PRO A 190 -7.95 55.91 34.13
N SER A 191 -8.44 55.93 32.89
CA SER A 191 -8.60 54.79 31.98
C SER A 191 -7.26 54.19 31.56
N LEU A 192 -7.13 52.86 31.64
CA LEU A 192 -6.03 52.10 31.07
C LEU A 192 -6.45 51.50 29.73
N ASP A 193 -6.29 52.27 28.65
CA ASP A 193 -6.19 51.78 27.28
C ASP A 193 -5.06 52.54 26.61
N GLU A 194 -3.82 52.08 26.82
CA GLU A 194 -2.67 52.23 25.93
C GLU A 194 -1.47 51.49 26.54
N VAL A 195 -1.25 50.24 26.12
CA VAL A 195 0.07 49.59 26.24
C VAL A 195 0.48 49.11 24.86
N GLU A 196 1.07 50.07 24.17
CA GLU A 196 2.24 50.00 23.31
C GLU A 196 2.93 48.64 23.16
N ALA A 197 3.13 48.24 21.91
CA ALA A 197 4.00 47.14 21.50
C ALA A 197 5.48 47.50 21.73
N PRO A 198 6.34 46.56 22.15
CA PRO A 198 7.77 46.80 22.14
C PRO A 198 8.38 46.47 20.77
N GLU A 199 8.94 47.49 20.11
CA GLU A 199 10.12 47.34 19.26
C GLU A 199 11.36 47.05 20.12
N GLY A 200 12.30 46.23 19.63
CA GLY A 200 13.68 46.22 20.15
C GLY A 200 14.43 44.89 20.12
N ASP A 201 15.27 44.75 19.09
CA ASP A 201 16.41 43.86 18.88
C ASP A 201 17.08 43.17 20.10
N THR A 202 17.40 41.88 19.95
CA THR A 202 18.78 41.34 19.91
C THR A 202 18.80 39.88 19.48
#